data_AF-A0A4Z0H561-F1
#
_entry.id   AF-A0A4Z0H561-F1
#
_cell.length_a   1.000
_cell.length_b   1.000
_cell.length_c   1.000
_cell.angle_alpha   90.00
_cell.angle_beta   90.00
_cell.angle_gamma   90.00
#
_symmetry.space_group_name_H-M   'P 1'
#
loop_
_entity.id
_entity.type
_entity.pdbx_description
1 polymer ?
#
loop_
_entity_poly.entity_id
_entity_poly.type
_entity_poly.pdbx_seq_one_letter_code
_entity_poly.pdbx_strand_id
1 'polypeptide(L)' 'MDCSDSRTAVSARIDGEAPPPEIPDGVLDAHLRECAACREWARRAERLRELTTRLSEW' A
#
# COMPACT_ATOMS: atom_id res chain seq x y z
N MET A 1 -13.11 6.02 -1.18
CA MET A 1 -11.70 5.87 -1.53
C MET A 1 -11.62 5.44 -2.97
N ASP A 2 -10.98 6.26 -3.78
CA ASP A 2 -10.62 5.88 -5.14
C ASP A 2 -9.33 5.03 -5.15
N CYS A 3 -8.92 4.57 -6.34
CA CYS A 3 -7.70 3.79 -6.47
C CYS A 3 -6.43 4.61 -6.15
N SER A 4 -6.47 5.93 -6.29
CA SER A 4 -5.34 6.80 -5.96
C SER A 4 -5.14 6.85 -4.45
N ASP A 5 -6.18 7.13 -3.67
CA ASP A 5 -6.07 7.17 -2.21
C ASP A 5 -5.68 5.79 -1.66
N SER A 6 -6.20 4.71 -2.27
CA SER A 6 -5.82 3.35 -1.90
C SER A 6 -4.32 3.11 -2.08
N ARG A 7 -3.74 3.54 -3.20
CA ARG A 7 -2.30 3.38 -3.46
C ARG A 7 -1.45 4.23 -2.51
N THR A 8 -1.88 5.45 -2.20
CA THR A 8 -1.23 6.29 -1.19
C THR A 8 -1.23 5.62 0.17
N ALA A 9 -2.38 5.12 0.62
CA ALA A 9 -2.50 4.46 1.92
C ALA A 9 -1.71 3.14 1.99
N VAL A 10 -1.65 2.37 0.90
CA VAL A 10 -0.77 1.18 0.82
C VAL A 10 0.70 1.60 0.89
N SER A 11 1.12 2.66 0.19
CA SER A 11 2.50 3.14 0.25
C SER A 11 2.89 3.48 1.69
N ALA A 12 2.08 4.30 2.37
CA ALA A 12 2.30 4.65 3.77
C ALA A 12 2.44 3.40 4.65
N ARG A 13 1.53 2.41 4.50
CA ARG A 13 1.58 1.15 5.24
C ARG A 13 2.88 0.36 4.98
N ILE A 14 3.34 0.27 3.73
CA ILE A 14 4.61 -0.39 3.36
C ILE A 14 5.80 0.33 3.99
N ASP A 15 5.71 1.66 4.08
CA ASP A 15 6.76 2.48 4.67
C ASP A 15 6.74 2.51 6.21
N GLY A 16 5.72 1.91 6.83
CA GLY A 16 5.52 1.93 8.28
C GLY A 16 4.93 3.24 8.79
N GLU A 17 4.44 4.08 7.89
CA GLU A 17 3.78 5.35 8.17
C GLU A 17 2.29 5.16 8.45
N ALA A 18 1.70 6.12 9.17
CA ALA A 18 0.26 6.15 9.36
C ALA A 18 -0.44 6.46 8.02
N PRO A 19 -1.61 5.85 7.75
CA PRO A 19 -2.40 6.26 6.60
C PRO A 19 -2.86 7.72 6.74
N PRO A 20 -3.20 8.39 5.62
CA PRO A 20 -3.73 9.74 5.67
C PRO A 20 -4.95 9.84 6.60
N PRO A 21 -5.09 10.91 7.40
CA PRO A 21 -6.14 11.04 8.42
C PRO A 21 -7.56 11.00 7.85
N GLU A 22 -7.73 11.31 6.57
CA GLU A 22 -8.99 11.21 5.81
C GLU A 22 -9.41 9.78 5.49
N ILE A 23 -8.56 8.77 5.74
CA ILE A 23 -8.83 7.37 5.48
C ILE A 23 -9.23 6.66 6.78
N PRO A 24 -10.52 6.33 6.97
CA PRO A 24 -10.96 5.60 8.15
C PRO A 24 -10.39 4.18 8.21
N ASP A 25 -10.27 3.66 9.42
CA ASP A 25 -9.84 2.28 9.67
C ASP A 25 -10.69 1.27 8.88
N GLY A 26 -10.02 0.28 8.29
CA GLY A 26 -10.66 -0.80 7.52
C GLY A 26 -11.18 -0.42 6.13
N VAL A 27 -11.23 0.86 5.76
CA VAL A 27 -11.64 1.29 4.40
C VAL A 27 -10.65 0.81 3.35
N LEU A 28 -9.35 0.87 3.65
CA LEU A 28 -8.32 0.34 2.75
C LEU A 28 -8.50 -1.16 2.52
N ASP A 29 -8.72 -1.94 3.58
CA ASP A 29 -8.87 -3.39 3.47
C ASP A 29 -10.17 -3.76 2.73
N ALA A 30 -11.24 -2.98 2.91
CA ALA A 30 -12.46 -3.12 2.12
C ALA A 30 -12.21 -2.85 0.63
N HIS A 31 -11.48 -1.79 0.27
CA HIS A 31 -11.12 -1.51 -1.12
C HIS A 31 -10.27 -2.63 -1.72
N LEU A 32 -9.29 -3.14 -0.98
CA LEU A 32 -8.43 -4.24 -1.44
C LEU A 32 -9.21 -5.55 -1.61
N ARG A 33 -10.34 -5.77 -0.93
CA ARG A 33 -11.21 -6.94 -1.21
C ARG A 33 -11.94 -6.83 -2.55
N GLU A 34 -12.36 -5.63 -2.92
CA GLU A 34 -13.16 -5.40 -4.13
C GLU A 34 -12.31 -5.12 -5.38
N CYS A 35 -11.13 -4.51 -5.23
CA CYS A 35 -10.32 -4.06 -6.36
C CYS A 35 -9.11 -4.96 -6.64
N ALA A 36 -9.23 -5.82 -7.67
CA ALA A 36 -8.14 -6.71 -8.09
C ALA A 36 -6.87 -5.95 -8.54
N ALA A 37 -7.04 -4.81 -9.23
CA ALA A 37 -5.92 -3.99 -9.69
C ALA A 37 -5.10 -3.42 -8.51
N CYS A 38 -5.76 -2.95 -7.45
CA CYS A 38 -5.08 -2.44 -6.26
C CYS A 38 -4.42 -3.55 -5.45
N ARG A 39 -5.00 -4.76 -5.38
CA ARG A 39 -4.31 -5.92 -4.78
C ARG A 39 -3.02 -6.27 -5.51
N GLU A 40 -3.07 -6.29 -6.84
CA GLU A 40 -1.91 -6.64 -7.64
C GLU A 40 -0.82 -5.56 -7.55
N TRP A 41 -1.23 -4.29 -7.53
CA TRP A 41 -0.32 -3.17 -7.31
C TRP A 41 0.35 -3.25 -5.93
N ALA A 42 -0.40 -3.52 -4.85
CA ALA A 42 0.14 -3.63 -3.50
C ALA A 42 1.23 -4.70 -3.40
N ARG A 43 0.98 -5.90 -3.97
CA ARG A 43 1.98 -6.99 -4.03
C ARG A 43 3.26 -6.59 -4.77
N ARG A 44 3.14 -5.78 -5.84
CA ARG A 44 4.33 -5.29 -6.57
C ARG A 44 5.10 -4.26 -5.75
N ALA A 45 4.40 -3.36 -5.06
CA ALA A 45 5.00 -2.36 -4.18
C ALA A 45 5.75 -3.01 -3.00
N GLU A 46 5.15 -4.02 -2.36
CA GLU A 46 5.80 -4.80 -1.29
C GLU A 46 7.08 -5.46 -1.80
N ARG A 47 7.02 -6.15 -2.94
CA ARG A 47 8.21 -6.76 -3.56
C ARG A 47 9.29 -5.74 -3.89
N LEU A 48 8.91 -4.55 -4.39
CA LEU A 48 9.88 -3.49 -4.68
C LEU A 48 10.58 -3.01 -3.40
N ARG A 49 9.82 -2.83 -2.31
CA ARG A 49 10.37 -2.47 -1.00
C ARG A 49 11.37 -3.51 -0.51
N GLU A 50 11.02 -4.80 -0.56
CA GLU A 50 11.92 -5.89 -0.19
C GLU A 50 13.23 -5.87 -0.98
N LEU A 51 13.14 -5.73 -2.30
CA LEU A 51 14.33 -5.68 -3.17
C LEU A 51 15.21 -4.47 -2.87
N THR A 52 14.59 -3.30 -2.64
CA THR A 52 15.32 -2.05 -2.37
C THR A 52 15.99 -2.09 -1.01
N THR A 53 15.30 -2.57 0.02
CA THR A 53 15.89 -2.75 1.36
C THR A 53 17.10 -3.68 1.29
N ARG A 54 16.99 -4.80 0.57
CA ARG A 54 18.14 -5.71 0.39
C ARG A 54 19.31 -5.07 -0.35
N LEU A 55 19.06 -4.16 -1.30
CA LEU A 55 20.13 -3.44 -1.99
C LEU A 55 20.80 -2.41 -1.09
N SER A 56 20.06 -1.80 -0.16
CA SER A 56 20.60 -0.81 0.78
C SER A 56 21.43 -1.40 1.93
N GLU A 57 21.42 -2.72 2.08
CA GLU A 57 22.17 -3.45 3.13
C GLU A 57 23.58 -3.91 2.67
N TRP A 58 23.98 -3.60 1.43
CA TRP A 58 25.31 -3.85 0.86
C TRP A 58 26.11 -2.56 0.74
#